data_AF-A0AAD8M990-F1
#
_entry.id   AF-A0AAD8M990-F1
#
_cell.length_a   1.000
_cell.length_b   1.000
_cell.length_c   1.000
_cell.angle_alpha   90.00
_cell.angle_beta   90.00
_cell.angle_gamma   90.00
#
_symmetry.space_group_name_H-M   'P 1'
#
loop_
_entity.id
_entity.type
_entity.pdbx_description
1 polymer ?
#
loop_
_entity_poly.entity_id
_entity_poly.type
_entity_poly.pdbx_seq_one_letter_code
_entity_poly.pdbx_strand_id
1 'polypeptide(L)'
;MDTEIWSNLVTGFLSCCVFPLSPEVVNILNDGIVYWLERCHPRKFGNVLKGEVDTCQQIAQKTGILVDPIYTLAAWEQSTILSREEVGGVKRVMLHTGGTLGMFGLAQRQHVLRLPAGVV
;
A
#
# COMPACT_ATOMS: atom_id res chain seq x y z
N MET A 1 10.72 -13.44 -0.44
CA MET A 1 10.55 -12.69 0.83
C MET A 1 10.11 -13.70 1.87
N ASP A 2 10.62 -13.67 3.09
CA ASP A 2 10.34 -14.71 4.10
C ASP A 2 8.90 -14.57 4.62
N THR A 3 7.99 -15.40 4.13
CA THR A 3 6.54 -15.32 4.39
C THR A 3 6.18 -15.72 5.82
N GLU A 4 7.09 -16.41 6.51
CA GLU A 4 6.88 -16.93 7.87
C GLU A 4 6.73 -15.81 8.91
N ILE A 5 7.55 -14.75 8.84
CA ILE A 5 7.47 -13.60 9.76
C ILE A 5 6.11 -12.90 9.66
N TRP A 6 5.56 -12.79 8.45
CA TRP A 6 4.30 -12.07 8.21
C TRP A 6 3.06 -12.91 8.52
N SER A 7 3.14 -14.24 8.34
CA SER A 7 2.08 -15.17 8.78
C SER A 7 1.83 -15.07 10.30
N ASN A 8 2.91 -14.90 11.07
CA ASN A 8 2.81 -14.72 12.52
C ASN A 8 2.10 -13.42 12.93
N LEU A 9 2.21 -12.36 12.12
CA LEU A 9 1.54 -11.08 12.39
C LEU A 9 0.02 -11.18 12.25
N VAL A 10 -0.47 -11.81 11.18
CA VAL A 10 -1.91 -11.98 10.94
C VAL A 10 -2.51 -12.90 12.01
N THR A 11 -1.84 -14.02 12.30
CA THR A 11 -2.20 -14.93 13.39
C THR A 11 -2.31 -14.19 14.72
N GLY A 12 -1.31 -13.36 15.05
CA GLY A 12 -1.28 -12.59 16.28
C GLY A 12 -2.35 -11.50 16.36
N PHE A 13 -2.73 -10.90 15.24
CA PHE A 13 -3.84 -9.96 15.19
C PHE A 13 -5.18 -10.67 15.39
N LEU A 14 -5.41 -11.79 14.69
CA LEU A 14 -6.65 -12.55 14.79
C LEU A 14 -6.88 -13.08 16.21
N SER A 15 -5.83 -13.56 16.88
CA SER A 15 -5.92 -14.03 18.27
C SER A 15 -6.23 -12.92 19.28
N CYS A 16 -5.85 -11.67 19.00
CA CYS A 16 -6.11 -10.52 19.87
C CYS A 16 -7.46 -9.85 19.60
N CYS A 17 -7.94 -9.87 18.36
CA CYS A 17 -9.02 -8.99 17.91
C CYS A 17 -10.30 -9.71 17.49
N VAL A 18 -10.25 -11.02 17.23
CA VAL A 18 -11.44 -11.83 16.95
C VAL A 18 -11.74 -12.65 18.21
N PHE A 19 -13.02 -12.74 18.62
CA PHE A 19 -13.52 -13.60 19.72
C PHE A 19 -12.74 -14.91 19.80
N PRO A 20 -12.50 -15.53 20.97
CA PRO A 20 -11.53 -16.61 21.14
C PRO A 20 -11.76 -17.74 20.13
N LEU A 21 -11.08 -17.64 18.99
CA LEU A 21 -11.11 -18.63 17.92
C LEU A 21 -10.17 -19.75 18.36
N SER A 22 -10.57 -21.00 18.13
CA SER A 22 -9.63 -22.09 18.38
C SER A 22 -8.41 -21.95 17.48
N PRO A 23 -7.23 -22.43 17.90
CA PRO A 23 -6.02 -22.41 17.07
C PRO A 23 -6.22 -23.07 15.69
N GLU A 24 -7.09 -24.08 15.58
CA GLU A 24 -7.40 -24.69 14.27
C GLU A 24 -8.15 -23.72 13.35
N VAL A 25 -9.10 -22.94 13.88
CA VAL A 25 -9.84 -21.95 13.08
C VAL A 25 -8.90 -20.85 12.61
N VAL A 26 -7.98 -20.37 13.45
CA VAL A 26 -6.98 -19.37 13.05
C VAL A 26 -6.08 -19.89 11.93
N ASN A 27 -5.64 -21.16 12.00
CA ASN A 27 -4.83 -21.77 10.95
C ASN A 27 -5.58 -21.92 9.62
N ILE A 28 -6.85 -22.32 9.66
CA ILE A 28 -7.69 -22.43 8.44
C ILE A 28 -7.92 -21.04 7.82
N LEU A 29 -8.16 -20.02 8.66
CA LEU A 29 -8.35 -18.64 8.21
C LEU A 29 -7.06 -18.07 7.60
N ASN A 30 -5.89 -18.39 8.15
CA ASN A 30 -4.61 -17.93 7.60
C ASN A 30 -4.32 -18.45 6.20
N ASP A 31 -4.71 -19.69 5.87
CA ASP A 31 -4.32 -20.35 4.62
C ASP A 31 -5.07 -19.84 3.36
N GLY A 32 -5.98 -18.87 3.52
CA GLY A 32 -6.73 -18.32 2.39
C GLY A 32 -7.31 -16.91 2.56
N ILE A 33 -7.10 -16.22 3.69
CA ILE A 33 -7.60 -14.85 3.87
C ILE A 33 -6.63 -13.80 3.36
N VAL A 34 -5.33 -14.01 3.57
CA VAL A 34 -4.30 -13.01 3.23
C VAL A 34 -3.38 -13.57 2.16
N TYR A 35 -3.44 -12.96 0.99
CA TYR A 35 -2.50 -13.21 -0.10
C TYR A 35 -1.47 -12.09 -0.15
N TRP A 36 -0.20 -12.43 0.07
CA TRP A 36 0.90 -11.49 -0.07
C TRP A 36 1.21 -11.30 -1.54
N LEU A 37 1.00 -10.08 -2.03
CA LEU A 37 1.31 -9.71 -3.42
C LEU A 37 2.60 -8.90 -3.45
N GLU A 38 3.48 -9.25 -4.38
CA GLU A 38 4.66 -8.46 -4.66
C GLU A 38 4.26 -7.09 -5.22
N ARG A 39 5.03 -6.05 -4.91
CA ARG A 39 4.75 -4.71 -5.47
C ARG A 39 5.10 -4.71 -6.95
N CYS A 40 4.30 -4.02 -7.77
CA CYS A 40 4.65 -3.78 -9.17
C CYS A 40 6.02 -3.11 -9.30
N HIS A 41 6.31 -2.18 -8.39
CA HIS A 41 7.59 -1.48 -8.31
C HIS A 41 8.21 -1.67 -6.91
N PRO A 42 9.12 -2.64 -6.73
CA PRO A 42 9.83 -2.83 -5.48
C PRO A 42 10.66 -1.62 -5.09
N ARG A 43 10.60 -1.20 -3.83
CA ARG A 43 11.33 -0.04 -3.29
C ARG A 43 11.77 -0.27 -1.86
N LYS A 44 12.85 0.40 -1.45
CA LYS A 44 13.24 0.50 -0.03
C LYS A 44 12.28 1.44 0.71
N PHE A 45 12.14 1.22 2.01
CA PHE A 45 11.26 2.04 2.86
C PHE A 45 11.59 3.53 2.76
N GLY A 46 10.56 4.36 2.54
CA GLY A 46 10.69 5.82 2.47
C GLY A 46 11.30 6.37 1.17
N ASN A 47 11.68 5.51 0.21
CA ASN A 47 12.17 5.94 -1.10
C ASN A 47 11.01 6.15 -2.07
N VAL A 48 11.12 7.19 -2.89
CA VAL A 48 10.21 7.49 -4.01
C VAL A 48 10.96 7.29 -5.30
N LEU A 49 10.41 6.49 -6.20
CA LEU A 49 10.95 6.23 -7.53
C LEU A 49 10.57 7.36 -8.49
N LYS A 50 11.36 7.49 -9.56
CA LYS A 50 11.11 8.51 -10.60
C LYS A 50 9.73 8.28 -11.22
N GLY A 51 8.92 9.34 -11.27
CA GLY A 51 7.59 9.33 -11.86
C GLY A 51 6.46 8.89 -10.92
N GLU A 52 6.74 8.32 -9.74
CA GLU A 52 5.65 7.91 -8.81
C GLU A 52 4.82 9.11 -8.33
N VAL A 53 5.44 10.27 -8.13
CA VAL A 53 4.71 11.51 -7.80
C VAL A 53 3.76 11.93 -8.92
N ASP A 54 4.23 11.86 -10.18
CA ASP A 54 3.42 12.20 -11.34
C ASP A 54 2.25 11.21 -11.50
N THR A 55 2.50 9.92 -11.25
CA THR A 55 1.44 8.90 -11.23
C THR A 55 0.40 9.18 -10.13
N CYS A 56 0.83 9.52 -8.90
CA CYS A 56 -0.08 9.92 -7.83
C CYS A 56 -0.95 11.12 -8.23
N GLN A 57 -0.36 12.13 -8.90
CA GLN A 57 -1.10 13.30 -9.40
C GLN A 57 -2.14 12.90 -10.45
N GLN A 58 -1.78 12.04 -11.40
CA GLN A 58 -2.70 11.58 -12.44
C GLN A 58 -3.87 10.78 -11.87
N ILE A 59 -3.62 9.92 -10.87
CA ILE A 59 -4.68 9.19 -10.17
C ILE A 59 -5.63 10.18 -9.50
N ALA A 60 -5.10 11.12 -8.72
CA ALA A 60 -5.89 12.13 -8.03
C ALA A 60 -6.75 12.97 -8.99
N GLN A 61 -6.19 13.39 -10.12
CA GLN A 61 -6.92 14.15 -11.13
C GLN A 61 -8.06 13.35 -11.78
N LYS A 62 -7.86 12.05 -12.00
CA LYS A 62 -8.85 11.19 -12.66
C LYS A 62 -9.96 10.71 -11.72
N THR A 63 -9.64 10.51 -10.45
CA THR A 63 -10.53 9.80 -9.50
C THR A 63 -10.95 10.64 -8.31
N GLY A 64 -10.29 11.76 -8.05
CA GLY A 64 -10.46 12.56 -6.83
C GLY A 64 -9.83 11.93 -5.59
N ILE A 65 -9.16 10.78 -5.70
CA ILE A 65 -8.56 10.04 -4.57
C ILE A 65 -7.06 10.34 -4.52
N LEU A 66 -6.61 10.89 -3.39
CA LEU A 66 -5.19 11.12 -3.14
C LEU A 66 -4.51 9.84 -2.68
N VAL A 67 -3.46 9.43 -3.39
CA VAL A 67 -2.56 8.35 -2.98
C VAL A 67 -1.15 8.89 -2.75
N ASP A 68 -0.38 8.21 -1.90
CA ASP A 68 1.02 8.48 -1.60
C ASP A 68 1.93 7.44 -2.28
N PRO A 69 3.15 7.83 -2.71
CA PRO A 69 4.07 6.95 -3.42
C PRO A 69 4.70 5.88 -2.51
N ILE A 70 4.63 6.02 -1.17
CA ILE A 70 5.32 5.12 -0.24
C ILE A 70 4.47 3.88 0.05
N TYR A 71 3.17 4.02 0.23
CA TYR A 71 2.26 2.94 0.60
C TYR A 71 1.10 2.79 -0.38
N THR A 72 0.21 3.77 -0.44
CA THR A 72 -1.10 3.59 -1.09
C THR A 72 -1.04 3.49 -2.60
N LEU A 73 0.00 4.03 -3.25
CA LEU A 73 0.22 3.81 -4.68
C LEU A 73 0.41 2.32 -5.02
N ALA A 74 1.17 1.56 -4.22
CA ALA A 74 1.37 0.13 -4.50
C ALA A 74 0.07 -0.67 -4.36
N ALA A 75 -0.75 -0.32 -3.37
CA ALA A 75 -2.07 -0.94 -3.20
C ALA A 75 -3.02 -0.54 -4.35
N TRP A 76 -2.95 0.70 -4.84
CA TRP A 76 -3.70 1.15 -6.01
C TRP A 76 -3.34 0.36 -7.26
N GLU A 77 -2.04 0.22 -7.55
CA GLU A 77 -1.53 -0.55 -8.69
C GLU A 77 -2.05 -1.99 -8.66
N GLN A 78 -1.89 -2.68 -7.53
CA GLN A 78 -2.36 -4.05 -7.37
C GLN A 78 -3.87 -4.15 -7.52
N SER A 79 -4.64 -3.28 -6.86
CA SER A 79 -6.10 -3.28 -7.00
C SER A 79 -6.56 -3.06 -8.44
N THR A 80 -5.84 -2.24 -9.21
CA THR A 80 -6.14 -1.98 -10.62
C THR A 80 -5.87 -3.20 -11.49
N ILE A 81 -4.74 -3.89 -11.31
CA ILE A 81 -4.42 -5.15 -12.02
C ILE A 81 -5.49 -6.19 -11.72
N LEU A 82 -5.72 -6.41 -10.43
CA LEU A 82 -6.72 -7.31 -9.90
C LEU A 82 -8.12 -7.00 -10.46
N SER A 83 -8.51 -5.74 -10.61
CA SER A 83 -9.82 -5.39 -11.17
C SER A 83 -9.98 -5.73 -12.66
N ARG A 84 -8.86 -5.87 -13.40
CA ARG A 84 -8.85 -6.15 -14.85
C ARG A 84 -8.79 -7.63 -15.17
N GLU A 85 -8.11 -8.42 -14.33
CA GLU A 85 -7.91 -9.86 -14.53
C GLU A 85 -9.17 -10.69 -14.24
N GLU A 86 -10.21 -10.07 -13.70
CA GLU A 86 -11.35 -10.82 -13.16
C GLU A 86 -12.43 -11.12 -14.21
N VAL A 87 -12.55 -12.41 -14.53
CA VAL A 87 -13.63 -12.99 -15.33
C VAL A 87 -14.72 -13.46 -14.36
N GLY A 88 -15.66 -12.58 -13.96
CA GLY A 88 -16.76 -13.02 -13.09
C GLY A 88 -17.53 -11.97 -12.27
N GLY A 89 -17.15 -10.69 -12.31
CA GLY A 89 -17.95 -9.62 -11.71
C GLY A 89 -17.92 -9.57 -10.17
N VAL A 90 -16.87 -10.07 -9.52
CA VAL A 90 -16.70 -9.93 -8.08
C VAL A 90 -16.44 -8.46 -7.73
N LYS A 91 -17.07 -7.97 -6.67
CA LYS A 91 -16.86 -6.60 -6.20
C LYS A 91 -15.63 -6.55 -5.30
N ARG A 92 -14.57 -5.91 -5.78
CA ARG A 92 -13.34 -5.69 -5.00
C ARG A 92 -13.36 -4.31 -4.35
N VAL A 93 -12.80 -4.23 -3.15
CA VAL A 93 -12.61 -2.97 -2.43
C VAL A 93 -11.13 -2.81 -2.08
N MET A 94 -10.59 -1.63 -2.34
CA MET A 94 -9.25 -1.27 -1.89
C MET A 94 -9.38 -0.56 -0.55
N LEU A 95 -8.68 -1.04 0.48
CA LEU A 95 -8.55 -0.33 1.74
C LEU A 95 -7.51 0.78 1.61
N HIS A 96 -7.97 2.02 1.64
CA HIS A 96 -7.10 3.19 1.61
C HIS A 96 -6.61 3.52 3.03
N THR A 97 -5.38 3.11 3.37
CA THR A 97 -4.81 3.25 4.73
C THR A 97 -4.31 4.66 5.09
N GLY A 98 -4.45 5.63 4.18
CA GLY A 98 -4.03 7.02 4.40
C GLY A 98 -2.67 7.29 3.79
N GLY A 99 -1.71 7.80 4.57
CA GLY A 99 -0.34 8.07 4.09
C GLY A 99 -0.16 9.42 3.39
N THR A 100 -1.25 10.16 3.11
CA THR A 100 -1.20 11.50 2.51
C THR A 100 -0.33 12.47 3.30
N LEU A 101 -0.27 12.35 4.63
CA LEU A 101 0.64 13.18 5.44
C LEU A 101 2.12 12.97 5.11
N GLY A 102 2.50 11.78 4.62
CA GLY A 102 3.84 11.50 4.12
C GLY A 102 4.23 12.36 2.92
N MET A 103 3.26 12.86 2.15
CA MET A 103 3.49 13.78 1.04
C MET A 103 4.05 15.13 1.50
N PHE A 104 3.68 15.62 2.68
CA PHE A 104 4.23 16.88 3.20
C PHE A 104 5.72 16.74 3.52
N GLY A 105 6.15 15.59 4.06
CA GLY A 105 7.57 15.30 4.27
C GLY A 105 8.35 15.19 2.95
N LEU A 106 7.74 14.65 1.89
CA LEU A 106 8.34 14.64 0.56
C LEU A 106 8.46 16.04 -0.03
N ALA A 107 7.43 16.88 0.13
CA ALA A 107 7.45 18.25 -0.34
C ALA A 107 8.60 19.04 0.30
N GLN A 108 8.84 18.87 1.61
CA GLN A 108 9.98 19.50 2.29
C GLN A 108 11.33 19.12 1.65
N ARG A 109 11.53 17.85 1.33
CA ARG A 109 12.77 17.37 0.66
C ARG A 109 12.91 17.92 -0.76
N GLN A 110 11.82 18.03 -1.50
CA GLN A 110 11.83 18.56 -2.86
C GLN A 110 11.97 20.09 -2.90
N HIS A 111 11.43 20.80 -1.92
CA HIS A 111 11.59 22.25 -1.78
C HIS A 111 13.02 22.66 -1.44
N VAL A 112 13.75 21.88 -0.62
CA VAL A 112 15.19 22.10 -0.39
C VAL A 112 16.02 21.94 -1.67
N LEU A 113 15.56 21.13 -2.63
CA LEU A 113 16.25 20.90 -3.91
C LEU A 113 15.82 21.86 -5.04
N ARG A 114 14.85 22.76 -4.79
CA ARG A 114 14.33 23.71 -5.78
C ARG A 114 14.60 25.18 -5.45
N LEU A 115 15.27 25.48 -4.33
CA LEU A 115 15.75 26.84 -4.11
C LEU A 115 16.97 27.09 -5.01
N PRO A 116 17.02 28.21 -5.77
CA PRO A 116 18.24 28.64 -6.43
C PRO A 116 19.35 28.76 -5.38
N ALA A 117 20.55 28.27 -5.69
CA ALA A 117 21.73 28.53 -4.88
C ALA A 117 21.90 30.06 -4.73
N GLY A 118 21.69 30.61 -3.53
CA GLY A 118 21.86 32.03 -3.26
C GLY A 118 20.73 32.76 -2.53
N VAL A 119 19.74 32.06 -1.98
CA VAL A 119 18.75 32.67 -1.07
C VAL A 119 18.82 32.01 0.31
N VAL A 120 19.90 32.31 1.04
CA VAL A 120 19.99 32.33 2.51
C VAL A 120 20.88 33.49 2.91
#